data_AF-A0A165MU21-F1
#
_entry.id   AF-A0A165MU21-F1
#
_cell.length_a   1.000
_cell.length_b   1.000
_cell.length_c   1.000
_cell.angle_alpha   90.00
_cell.angle_beta   90.00
_cell.angle_gamma   90.00
#
_symmetry.space_group_name_H-M   'P 1'
#
loop_
_entity.id
_entity.type
_entity.pdbx_description
1 polymer ?
#
loop_
_entity_poly.entity_id
_entity_poly.type
_entity_poly.pdbx_seq_one_letter_code
_entity_poly.pdbx_strand_id
1 'polypeptide(L)'
;MTGQTHFVLSDLPAHLQLKPKLTSKDKVECFLCKRYDSGGLVLSKMREHVSQHILFALCDMSEENMKSEGYVGLFPCGFCGREDTCTAHLLTKKNGKPYIANNCPYHYEGMRYVNPMDPGQTRCSNTPIFCTMCPPSTHGQPETVWKYTAHLHLIAQHSSVDDESDEPTLAVPAQMAVNMFISQAEEEHMGIKSATTEEFREEYALPGSDTIEPVNTAIKRDGANSVTVAVGVFSKKPCCGTYSRVIMK
;
A
#
# COMPACT_ATOMS: atom_id res chain seq x y z
N MET A 1 33.12 34.95 -6.72
CA MET A 1 33.41 34.08 -5.56
C MET A 1 32.18 34.03 -4.67
N THR A 2 31.31 33.02 -4.84
CA THR A 2 30.12 32.82 -4.01
C THR A 2 30.48 31.90 -2.86
N GLY A 3 30.73 32.47 -1.67
CA GLY A 3 30.98 31.69 -0.46
C GLY A 3 29.69 31.00 -0.01
N GLN A 4 29.63 29.67 -0.08
CA GLN A 4 28.55 28.92 0.55
C GLN A 4 28.74 29.00 2.07
N THR A 5 27.86 29.75 2.73
CA THR A 5 27.76 29.77 4.20
C THR A 5 27.13 28.46 4.65
N HIS A 6 27.92 27.58 5.26
CA HIS A 6 27.39 26.39 5.91
C HIS A 6 26.78 26.78 7.26
N PHE A 7 25.53 26.38 7.50
CA PHE A 7 24.91 26.48 8.80
C PHE A 7 25.27 25.23 9.61
N VAL A 8 26.04 25.39 10.68
CA VAL A 8 26.46 24.30 11.58
C VAL A 8 25.65 24.41 12.86
N LEU A 9 24.80 23.42 13.11
CA LEU A 9 24.12 23.24 14.40
C LEU A 9 25.05 22.45 15.33
N SER A 10 25.72 23.14 16.24
CA SER A 10 26.41 22.52 17.37
C SER A 10 25.37 22.03 18.39
N ASP A 11 25.61 20.90 19.04
CA ASP A 11 24.78 20.35 20.13
C ASP A 11 23.34 19.97 19.74
N LEU A 12 23.19 19.25 18.63
CA LEU A 12 21.90 18.70 18.23
C LEU A 12 21.38 17.72 19.31
N PRO A 13 20.21 17.98 19.95
CA PRO A 13 19.64 17.10 20.97
C PRO A 13 19.58 15.64 20.53
N ALA A 14 19.78 14.69 21.45
CA ALA A 14 19.84 13.26 21.12
C ALA A 14 18.63 12.73 20.34
N HIS A 15 17.44 13.31 20.54
CA HIS A 15 16.23 12.93 19.81
C HIS A 15 16.16 13.48 18.38
N LEU A 16 17.00 14.47 18.04
CA LEU A 16 17.18 15.03 16.70
C LEU A 16 18.41 14.44 15.99
N GLN A 17 19.25 13.69 16.70
CA GLN A 17 20.35 12.96 16.08
C GLN A 17 19.80 11.90 15.12
N LEU A 18 20.27 11.94 13.88
CA LEU A 18 19.92 10.96 12.87
C LEU A 18 20.43 9.59 13.34
N LYS A 19 19.51 8.72 13.73
CA LYS A 19 19.86 7.32 13.95
C LYS A 19 20.37 6.75 12.63
N PRO A 20 21.49 6.01 12.64
CA PRO A 20 21.96 5.31 11.45
C PRO A 20 20.81 4.47 10.88
N LYS A 21 20.63 4.53 9.56
CA LYS A 21 19.66 3.64 8.92
C LYS A 21 20.09 2.20 9.10
N LEU A 22 19.11 1.34 9.35
CA LEU A 22 19.32 -0.09 9.37
C LEU A 22 19.77 -0.59 8.00
N THR A 23 20.40 -1.76 7.99
CA THR A 23 20.80 -2.49 6.79
C THR A 23 19.79 -3.60 6.48
N SER A 24 19.79 -4.08 5.24
CA SER A 24 18.87 -5.15 4.81
C SER A 24 19.02 -6.47 5.58
N LYS A 25 20.16 -6.67 6.26
CA LYS A 25 20.51 -7.88 7.01
C LYS A 25 20.17 -7.80 8.50
N ASP A 26 19.87 -6.61 8.99
CA ASP A 26 19.58 -6.41 10.40
C ASP A 26 18.31 -7.18 10.77
N LYS A 27 18.29 -7.72 11.99
CA LYS A 27 17.11 -8.39 12.52
C LYS A 27 16.31 -7.42 13.38
N VAL A 28 15.04 -7.31 13.10
CA VAL A 28 14.11 -6.44 13.82
C VAL A 28 12.82 -7.16 14.15
N GLU A 29 12.18 -6.74 15.22
CA GLU A 29 10.82 -7.15 15.57
C GLU A 29 9.82 -6.54 14.62
N CYS A 30 8.69 -7.21 14.36
CA CYS A 30 7.52 -6.63 13.68
C CYS A 30 6.64 -5.86 14.67
N PHE A 31 6.26 -4.62 14.33
CA PHE A 31 5.40 -3.82 15.21
C PHE A 31 3.99 -4.38 15.41
N LEU A 32 3.49 -5.20 14.49
CA LEU A 32 2.14 -5.75 14.53
C LEU A 32 2.03 -7.04 15.35
N CYS A 33 2.90 -8.02 15.11
CA CYS A 33 2.77 -9.34 15.77
C CYS A 33 3.83 -9.63 16.83
N LYS A 34 4.76 -8.69 17.07
CA LYS A 34 5.79 -8.81 18.11
C LYS A 34 6.61 -10.11 18.06
N ARG A 35 6.64 -10.82 16.92
CA ARG A 35 7.39 -12.07 16.76
C ARG A 35 8.89 -11.83 16.98
N TYR A 36 9.30 -12.02 18.23
CA TYR A 36 10.67 -11.98 18.73
C TYR A 36 11.17 -13.39 19.08
N ASP A 37 10.24 -14.32 19.25
CA ASP A 37 10.44 -15.73 19.62
C ASP A 37 11.41 -16.51 18.69
N SER A 38 11.64 -16.00 17.48
CA SER A 38 12.58 -16.54 16.49
C SER A 38 13.86 -15.70 16.28
N GLY A 39 14.13 -14.74 17.16
CA GLY A 39 15.32 -13.88 17.08
C GLY A 39 15.20 -12.70 16.11
N GLY A 40 13.96 -12.28 15.81
CA GLY A 40 13.64 -11.16 14.91
C GLY A 40 13.65 -11.53 13.42
N LEU A 41 12.93 -10.76 12.61
CA LEU A 41 12.90 -10.92 11.16
C LEU A 41 14.03 -10.13 10.51
N VAL A 42 14.67 -10.73 9.51
CA VAL A 42 15.61 -10.01 8.65
C VAL A 42 14.87 -8.88 7.94
N LEU A 43 15.39 -7.66 8.03
CA LEU A 43 14.69 -6.46 7.61
C LEU A 43 14.29 -6.47 6.12
N SER A 44 15.11 -7.08 5.26
CA SER A 44 14.78 -7.33 3.84
C SER A 44 13.49 -8.13 3.61
N LYS A 45 13.03 -8.90 4.60
CA LYS A 45 11.80 -9.70 4.58
C LYS A 45 10.63 -9.02 5.28
N MET A 46 10.86 -7.90 5.96
CA MET A 46 9.83 -7.24 6.77
C MET A 46 8.65 -6.75 5.93
N ARG A 47 8.89 -6.24 4.72
CA ARG A 47 7.81 -5.78 3.84
C ARG A 47 6.88 -6.92 3.44
N GLU A 48 7.43 -8.07 3.04
CA GLU A 48 6.65 -9.28 2.70
C GLU A 48 5.82 -9.72 3.91
N HIS A 49 6.44 -9.78 5.10
CA HIS A 49 5.77 -10.14 6.35
C HIS A 49 4.65 -9.17 6.76
N VAL A 50 4.89 -7.85 6.69
CA VAL A 50 3.88 -6.84 7.02
C VAL A 50 2.75 -6.83 5.99
N SER A 51 3.06 -7.07 4.72
CA SER A 51 2.07 -7.14 3.66
C SER A 51 1.10 -8.30 3.84
N GLN A 52 1.56 -9.41 4.41
CA GLN A 52 0.68 -10.50 4.83
C GLN A 52 -0.36 -10.05 5.87
N HIS A 53 0.07 -9.32 6.91
CA HIS A 53 -0.86 -8.75 7.90
C HIS A 53 -1.88 -7.81 7.26
N ILE A 54 -1.44 -6.96 6.31
CA ILE A 54 -2.32 -6.03 5.61
C ILE A 54 -3.38 -6.80 4.80
N LEU A 55 -2.99 -7.83 4.04
CA LEU A 55 -3.96 -8.61 3.27
C LEU A 55 -4.92 -9.39 4.15
N PHE A 56 -4.43 -10.00 5.23
CA PHE A 56 -5.30 -10.72 6.16
C PHE A 56 -6.36 -9.78 6.77
N ALA A 57 -5.98 -8.55 7.12
CA ALA A 57 -6.91 -7.54 7.60
C ALA A 57 -7.92 -7.12 6.52
N LEU A 58 -7.49 -6.97 5.26
CA LEU A 58 -8.38 -6.62 4.14
C LEU A 58 -9.39 -7.73 3.80
N CYS A 59 -9.01 -9.00 3.98
CA CYS A 59 -9.86 -10.16 3.73
C CYS A 59 -10.69 -10.60 4.95
N ASP A 60 -10.75 -9.79 6.02
CA ASP A 60 -11.44 -10.10 7.29
C ASP A 60 -11.06 -11.49 7.86
N MET A 61 -9.80 -11.89 7.67
CA MET A 61 -9.31 -13.16 8.20
C MET A 61 -9.09 -13.03 9.72
N SER A 62 -9.60 -14.01 10.47
CA SER A 62 -9.57 -13.98 11.94
C SER A 62 -8.17 -13.79 12.54
N GLU A 63 -8.13 -13.19 13.74
CA GLU A 63 -6.90 -12.93 14.51
C GLU A 63 -6.05 -14.20 14.73
N GLU A 64 -6.67 -15.39 14.71
CA GLU A 64 -5.99 -16.68 14.85
C GLU A 64 -4.94 -16.91 13.74
N ASN A 65 -5.19 -16.36 12.54
CA ASN A 65 -4.24 -16.38 11.43
C ASN A 65 -3.18 -15.26 11.53
N MET A 66 -3.54 -14.09 12.06
CA MET A 66 -2.61 -12.95 12.16
C MET A 66 -1.62 -13.08 13.32
N LYS A 67 -2.00 -13.71 14.44
CA LYS A 67 -1.26 -13.61 15.72
C LYS A 67 -0.77 -12.17 15.97
N SER A 68 -1.56 -11.18 15.54
CA SER A 68 -1.19 -9.77 15.61
C SER A 68 -1.62 -9.24 16.96
N GLU A 69 -0.69 -8.66 17.69
CA GLU A 69 -1.00 -7.89 18.90
C GLU A 69 -1.39 -6.44 18.56
N GLY A 70 -1.09 -6.00 17.33
CA GLY A 70 -1.33 -4.66 16.83
C GLY A 70 -2.45 -4.60 15.79
N TYR A 71 -3.12 -3.45 15.77
CA TYR A 71 -4.16 -3.11 14.79
C TYR A 71 -3.54 -2.66 13.45
N VAL A 72 -4.12 -3.13 12.35
CA VAL A 72 -3.85 -2.64 11.00
C VAL A 72 -4.90 -1.60 10.64
N GLY A 73 -4.45 -0.36 10.45
CA GLY A 73 -5.31 0.75 10.06
C GLY A 73 -5.80 0.70 8.62
N LEU A 74 -6.54 1.73 8.19
CA LEU A 74 -7.06 1.84 6.82
C LEU A 74 -5.96 2.18 5.81
N PHE A 75 -5.03 3.04 6.20
CA PHE A 75 -3.90 3.48 5.40
C PHE A 75 -2.56 3.09 6.05
N PRO A 76 -2.31 1.78 6.26
CA PRO A 76 -1.11 1.32 6.93
C PRO A 76 0.12 1.55 6.05
N CYS A 77 1.25 1.85 6.69
CA CYS A 77 2.53 1.88 6.00
C CYS A 77 2.90 0.48 5.50
N GLY A 78 3.08 0.28 4.20
CA GLY A 78 3.45 -1.01 3.63
C GLY A 78 4.79 -1.59 4.13
N PHE A 79 5.63 -0.79 4.81
CA PHE A 79 6.82 -1.31 5.47
C PHE A 79 6.56 -1.87 6.86
N CYS A 80 5.82 -1.15 7.70
CA CYS A 80 5.73 -1.43 9.13
C CYS A 80 4.32 -1.70 9.66
N GLY A 81 3.30 -1.55 8.80
CA GLY A 81 1.92 -1.87 9.08
C GLY A 81 1.17 -0.85 9.91
N ARG A 82 1.87 0.16 10.44
CA ARG A 82 1.25 1.20 11.27
C ARG A 82 0.69 2.32 10.41
N GLU A 83 -0.47 2.83 10.83
CA GLU A 83 -1.09 4.04 10.31
C GLU A 83 -0.49 5.30 10.96
N ASP A 84 -0.54 6.45 10.29
CA ASP A 84 -0.17 7.80 10.76
C ASP A 84 1.21 8.02 11.38
N THR A 85 2.09 7.02 11.35
CA THR A 85 3.45 7.11 11.91
C THR A 85 4.53 7.24 10.84
N CYS A 86 4.21 6.96 9.58
CA CYS A 86 5.16 6.94 8.49
C CYS A 86 4.64 7.75 7.30
N THR A 87 5.55 8.43 6.60
CA THR A 87 5.31 9.11 5.34
C THR A 87 6.08 8.41 4.23
N ALA A 88 5.47 8.26 3.06
CA ALA A 88 6.08 7.67 1.89
C ALA A 88 5.78 8.54 0.68
N HIS A 89 6.83 9.03 0.01
CA HIS A 89 6.71 9.78 -1.23
C HIS A 89 7.50 9.07 -2.32
N LEU A 90 6.79 8.67 -3.38
CA LEU A 90 7.41 8.19 -4.60
C LEU A 90 7.91 9.40 -5.40
N LEU A 91 9.19 9.40 -5.72
CA LEU A 91 9.88 10.51 -6.37
C LEU A 91 10.71 9.99 -7.54
N THR A 92 11.01 10.87 -8.50
CA THR A 92 11.83 10.52 -9.67
C THR A 92 13.16 11.25 -9.57
N LYS A 93 14.28 10.50 -9.64
CA LYS A 93 15.63 11.08 -9.70
C LYS A 93 15.83 11.81 -11.03
N LYS A 94 16.86 12.67 -11.11
CA LYS A 94 17.26 13.37 -12.36
C LYS A 94 17.50 12.42 -13.55
N ASN A 95 17.89 11.17 -13.29
CA ASN A 95 18.10 10.15 -14.31
C ASN A 95 16.83 9.34 -14.66
N GLY A 96 15.65 9.80 -14.24
CA GLY A 96 14.36 9.14 -14.49
C GLY A 96 14.09 7.92 -13.62
N LYS A 97 15.03 7.48 -12.77
CA LYS A 97 14.80 6.30 -11.91
C LYS A 97 13.90 6.67 -10.72
N PRO A 98 12.83 5.90 -10.46
CA PRO A 98 12.02 6.10 -9.27
C PRO A 98 12.80 5.76 -8.00
N TYR A 99 12.50 6.46 -6.92
CA TYR A 99 12.95 6.15 -5.57
C TYR A 99 11.91 6.61 -4.56
N ILE A 100 11.98 6.07 -3.35
CA ILE A 100 11.03 6.41 -2.29
C ILE A 100 11.74 7.16 -1.18
N ALA A 101 11.24 8.35 -0.87
CA ALA A 101 11.57 9.05 0.35
C ALA A 101 10.58 8.59 1.42
N ASN A 102 11.10 7.96 2.47
CA ASN A 102 10.27 7.42 3.55
C ASN A 102 11.02 7.51 4.89
N ASN A 103 10.31 7.91 5.93
CA ASN A 103 10.79 8.07 7.31
C ASN A 103 10.56 6.82 8.20
N CYS A 104 9.97 5.76 7.64
CA CYS A 104 9.69 4.52 8.33
C CYS A 104 10.99 3.89 8.85
N PRO A 105 11.02 3.41 10.11
CA PRO A 105 12.21 2.77 10.68
C PRO A 105 12.63 1.47 9.95
N TYR A 106 11.72 0.85 9.21
CA TYR A 106 12.02 -0.34 8.41
C TYR A 106 12.49 -0.03 6.97
N HIS A 107 12.50 1.25 6.59
CA HIS A 107 13.13 1.66 5.34
C HIS A 107 14.65 1.70 5.50
N TYR A 108 15.33 0.75 4.86
CA TYR A 108 16.79 0.59 4.94
C TYR A 108 17.53 1.14 3.73
N GLU A 109 18.83 1.37 3.90
CA GLU A 109 19.69 1.84 2.82
C GLU A 109 19.90 0.78 1.74
N GLY A 110 19.79 1.18 0.48
CA GLY A 110 19.95 0.27 -0.66
C GLY A 110 18.74 -0.60 -0.93
N MET A 111 17.58 -0.32 -0.31
CA MET A 111 16.33 -0.94 -0.69
C MET A 111 16.05 -0.71 -2.18
N ARG A 112 15.89 -1.82 -2.92
CA ARG A 112 15.53 -1.79 -4.33
C ARG A 112 14.04 -2.05 -4.45
N TYR A 113 13.37 -1.19 -5.19
CA TYR A 113 12.00 -1.41 -5.60
C TYR A 113 12.08 -2.10 -6.95
N VAL A 114 11.67 -3.36 -6.96
CA VAL A 114 11.47 -4.09 -8.20
C VAL A 114 10.21 -3.55 -8.83
N ASN A 115 10.16 -3.57 -10.15
CA ASN A 115 8.94 -3.26 -10.88
C ASN A 115 7.82 -4.21 -10.37
N PRO A 116 6.71 -3.70 -9.82
CA PRO A 116 5.62 -4.54 -9.32
C PRO A 116 4.97 -5.39 -10.42
N MET A 117 5.26 -5.11 -11.69
CA MET A 117 4.81 -5.86 -12.87
C MET A 117 5.80 -6.93 -13.33
N ASP A 118 6.91 -7.17 -12.62
CA ASP A 118 7.84 -8.26 -12.92
C ASP A 118 7.44 -9.53 -12.13
N PRO A 119 6.75 -10.50 -12.77
CA PRO A 119 6.24 -11.70 -12.10
C PRO A 119 7.35 -12.62 -11.58
N GLY A 120 8.61 -12.43 -12.02
CA GLY A 120 9.72 -13.31 -11.66
C GLY A 120 10.49 -12.92 -10.40
N GLN A 121 10.30 -11.71 -9.84
CA GLN A 121 11.27 -11.15 -8.90
C GLN A 121 10.78 -10.85 -7.49
N THR A 122 9.48 -10.66 -7.25
CA THR A 122 8.99 -10.36 -5.89
C THR A 122 7.73 -11.12 -5.52
N ARG A 123 7.82 -11.83 -4.39
CA ARG A 123 6.70 -12.46 -3.68
C ARG A 123 5.69 -11.47 -3.09
N CYS A 124 6.04 -10.18 -3.10
CA CYS A 124 5.30 -9.09 -2.49
C CYS A 124 5.43 -7.83 -3.37
N SER A 125 4.34 -7.49 -4.03
CA SER A 125 4.14 -6.37 -4.94
C SER A 125 3.65 -5.11 -4.21
N ASN A 126 3.38 -5.20 -2.89
CA ASN A 126 3.02 -4.06 -2.05
C ASN A 126 4.13 -3.00 -2.06
N THR A 127 3.96 -2.05 -2.97
CA THR A 127 4.89 -0.98 -3.26
C THR A 127 4.09 0.31 -3.38
N PRO A 128 4.68 1.46 -3.10
CA PRO A 128 3.99 2.71 -3.30
C PRO A 128 3.83 2.97 -4.81
N ILE A 129 2.65 3.44 -5.18
CA ILE A 129 2.25 3.80 -6.54
C ILE A 129 1.67 5.21 -6.53
N PHE A 130 1.61 5.86 -7.70
CA PHE A 130 0.93 7.14 -7.84
C PHE A 130 -0.57 6.93 -8.02
N CYS A 131 -1.38 7.67 -7.26
CA CYS A 131 -2.79 7.83 -7.58
C CYS A 131 -2.94 8.81 -8.75
N THR A 132 -3.31 8.32 -9.93
CA THR A 132 -3.43 9.15 -11.15
C THR A 132 -4.63 10.09 -11.14
N MET A 133 -5.54 9.92 -10.16
CA MET A 133 -6.72 10.78 -9.99
C MET A 133 -6.45 11.94 -9.03
N CYS A 134 -5.42 11.84 -8.19
CA CYS A 134 -5.02 12.94 -7.32
C CYS A 134 -4.37 14.07 -8.14
N PRO A 135 -4.63 15.33 -7.78
CA PRO A 135 -3.90 16.45 -8.37
C PRO A 135 -2.41 16.31 -8.03
N PRO A 136 -1.50 16.78 -8.92
CA PRO A 136 -0.08 16.83 -8.61
C PRO A 136 0.21 17.70 -7.38
N SER A 137 1.11 17.23 -6.53
CA SER A 137 1.68 17.99 -5.42
C SER A 137 2.51 19.18 -5.90
N THR A 138 3.03 19.97 -4.96
CA THR A 138 3.98 21.07 -5.23
C THR A 138 5.25 20.61 -5.96
N HIS A 139 5.58 19.33 -5.89
CA HIS A 139 6.71 18.72 -6.60
C HIS A 139 6.33 18.16 -7.98
N GLY A 140 5.09 18.39 -8.44
CA GLY A 140 4.58 17.96 -9.74
C GLY A 140 4.30 16.47 -9.85
N GLN A 141 4.29 15.74 -8.73
CA GLN A 141 3.96 14.31 -8.68
C GLN A 141 2.63 14.09 -7.97
N PRO A 142 1.77 13.16 -8.42
CA PRO A 142 0.52 12.83 -7.72
C PRO A 142 0.77 12.25 -6.32
N GLU A 143 -0.31 12.10 -5.55
CA GLU A 143 -0.28 11.48 -4.23
C GLU A 143 0.26 10.05 -4.31
N THR A 144 1.07 9.67 -3.31
CA THR A 144 1.66 8.34 -3.20
C THR A 144 0.82 7.46 -2.28
N VAL A 145 0.35 6.33 -2.79
CA VAL A 145 -0.45 5.36 -2.03
C VAL A 145 0.17 3.98 -2.08
N TRP A 146 -0.04 3.16 -1.05
CA TRP A 146 0.43 1.77 -1.05
C TRP A 146 -0.49 0.91 -1.91
N LYS A 147 0.09 0.10 -2.80
CA LYS A 147 -0.63 -0.76 -3.74
C LYS A 147 -1.81 -1.49 -3.10
N TYR A 148 -1.57 -2.18 -1.98
CA TYR A 148 -2.59 -3.04 -1.36
C TYR A 148 -3.80 -2.27 -0.84
N THR A 149 -3.62 -1.03 -0.38
CA THR A 149 -4.71 -0.19 0.15
C THR A 149 -5.08 0.96 -0.77
N ALA A 150 -4.57 0.97 -2.01
CA ALA A 150 -4.86 2.01 -2.98
C ALA A 150 -6.37 2.09 -3.31
N HIS A 151 -7.06 0.95 -3.34
CA HIS A 151 -8.51 0.92 -3.54
C HIS A 151 -9.26 1.67 -2.43
N LEU A 152 -8.86 1.53 -1.16
CA LEU A 152 -9.45 2.29 -0.04
C LEU A 152 -9.20 3.80 -0.15
N HIS A 153 -8.08 4.21 -0.75
CA HIS A 153 -7.84 5.63 -1.05
C HIS A 153 -8.79 6.12 -2.15
N LEU A 154 -9.00 5.33 -3.22
CA LEU A 154 -9.90 5.68 -4.31
C LEU A 154 -11.35 5.84 -3.83
N ILE A 155 -11.92 4.77 -3.27
CA ILE A 155 -12.55 4.78 -1.96
C ILE A 155 -12.95 6.15 -1.37
N ALA A 156 -12.15 6.53 -0.39
CA ALA A 156 -12.38 7.67 0.47
C ALA A 156 -12.22 9.04 -0.20
N GLN A 157 -11.46 9.14 -1.30
CA GLN A 157 -11.05 10.44 -1.87
C GLN A 157 -11.63 10.74 -3.26
N HIS A 158 -12.06 9.71 -3.98
CA HIS A 158 -12.46 9.80 -5.39
C HIS A 158 -13.83 9.19 -5.68
N SER A 159 -14.50 8.59 -4.70
CA SER A 159 -15.89 8.18 -4.88
C SER A 159 -16.81 9.39 -4.88
N SER A 160 -17.86 9.31 -5.68
CA SER A 160 -18.94 10.29 -5.74
C SER A 160 -20.27 9.59 -5.47
N VAL A 161 -21.15 10.19 -4.70
CA VAL A 161 -22.54 9.72 -4.58
C VAL A 161 -23.31 10.25 -5.78
N ASP A 162 -23.95 9.35 -6.53
CA ASP A 162 -24.88 9.75 -7.59
C ASP A 162 -26.20 10.19 -6.97
N ASP A 163 -26.70 11.36 -7.37
CA ASP A 163 -27.93 11.97 -6.84
C ASP A 163 -29.16 11.05 -7.07
N GLU A 164 -29.11 10.13 -8.03
CA GLU A 164 -30.25 9.25 -8.36
C GLU A 164 -30.24 7.89 -7.62
N SER A 165 -29.08 7.40 -7.18
CA SER A 165 -28.97 6.03 -6.67
C SER A 165 -28.59 5.91 -5.19
N ASP A 166 -28.22 7.01 -4.52
CA ASP A 166 -27.63 7.03 -3.15
C ASP A 166 -26.40 6.10 -2.98
N GLU A 167 -26.00 5.36 -4.02
CA GLU A 167 -24.89 4.44 -4.04
C GLU A 167 -23.64 5.18 -4.57
N PRO A 168 -22.49 5.08 -3.88
CA PRO A 168 -21.27 5.70 -4.35
C PRO A 168 -20.74 4.98 -5.59
N THR A 169 -20.39 5.78 -6.59
CA THR A 169 -19.79 5.35 -7.84
C THR A 169 -18.32 5.78 -7.89
N LEU A 170 -17.50 4.97 -8.57
CA LEU A 170 -16.08 5.25 -8.74
C LEU A 170 -15.62 4.83 -10.15
N ALA A 171 -15.24 5.82 -10.95
CA ALA A 171 -14.62 5.59 -12.25
C ALA A 171 -13.08 5.51 -12.10
N VAL A 172 -12.53 4.31 -12.19
CA VAL A 172 -11.09 4.09 -12.02
C VAL A 172 -10.39 4.05 -13.38
N PRO A 173 -9.36 4.87 -13.64
CA PRO A 173 -8.57 4.74 -14.86
C PRO A 173 -8.01 3.32 -15.01
N ALA A 174 -8.07 2.73 -16.21
CA ALA A 174 -7.66 1.33 -16.40
C ALA A 174 -6.22 1.06 -15.93
N GLN A 175 -5.31 2.00 -16.16
CA GLN A 175 -3.93 1.87 -15.68
C GLN A 175 -3.83 1.87 -14.14
N MET A 176 -4.66 2.64 -13.45
CA MET A 176 -4.71 2.63 -11.99
C MET A 176 -5.25 1.29 -11.46
N ALA A 177 -6.28 0.75 -12.12
CA ALA A 177 -6.82 -0.57 -11.80
C ALA A 177 -5.73 -1.65 -11.93
N VAL A 178 -4.95 -1.62 -13.02
CA VAL A 178 -3.80 -2.53 -13.21
C VAL A 178 -2.71 -2.32 -12.15
N ASN A 179 -2.43 -1.08 -11.75
CA ASN A 179 -1.36 -0.78 -10.80
C ASN A 179 -1.70 -1.21 -9.37
N MET A 180 -2.96 -1.13 -8.95
CA MET A 180 -3.40 -1.52 -7.59
C MET A 180 -3.69 -3.03 -7.45
N PHE A 181 -3.76 -3.75 -8.56
CA PHE A 181 -4.24 -5.11 -8.64
C PHE A 181 -3.32 -6.16 -7.98
N ILE A 182 -3.90 -7.09 -7.22
CA ILE A 182 -3.20 -8.17 -6.49
C ILE A 182 -3.60 -9.52 -7.10
N SER A 183 -2.63 -10.32 -7.54
CA SER A 183 -2.94 -11.60 -8.19
C SER A 183 -3.34 -12.67 -7.17
N GLN A 184 -4.17 -13.64 -7.58
CA GLN A 184 -4.48 -14.82 -6.77
C GLN A 184 -3.21 -15.56 -6.34
N ALA A 185 -2.27 -15.75 -7.26
CA ALA A 185 -0.98 -16.40 -6.95
C ALA A 185 -0.19 -15.65 -5.85
N GLU A 186 -0.29 -14.32 -5.79
CA GLU A 186 0.34 -13.53 -4.73
C GLU A 186 -0.39 -13.70 -3.39
N GLU A 187 -1.72 -13.66 -3.39
CA GLU A 187 -2.55 -13.91 -2.21
C GLU A 187 -2.32 -15.33 -1.64
N GLU A 188 -2.29 -16.35 -2.49
CA GLU A 188 -1.95 -17.73 -2.13
C GLU A 188 -0.55 -17.85 -1.53
N HIS A 189 0.43 -17.20 -2.15
CA HIS A 189 1.80 -17.17 -1.61
C HIS A 189 1.86 -16.47 -0.25
N MET A 190 0.98 -15.49 0.00
CA MET A 190 0.79 -14.83 1.28
C MET A 190 -0.07 -15.65 2.28
N GLY A 191 -0.52 -16.84 1.89
CA GLY A 191 -1.25 -17.76 2.76
C GLY A 191 -2.77 -17.57 2.77
N ILE A 192 -3.32 -16.79 1.83
CA ILE A 192 -4.77 -16.68 1.61
C ILE A 192 -5.19 -17.79 0.67
N LYS A 193 -6.15 -18.63 1.06
CA LYS A 193 -6.62 -19.72 0.21
C LYS A 193 -7.37 -19.16 -1.00
N SER A 194 -7.19 -19.72 -2.20
CA SER A 194 -7.95 -19.28 -3.40
C SER A 194 -9.45 -19.22 -3.17
N ALA A 195 -10.01 -20.22 -2.47
CA ALA A 195 -11.43 -20.23 -2.13
C ALA A 195 -11.89 -19.00 -1.31
N THR A 196 -11.05 -18.53 -0.38
CA THR A 196 -11.33 -17.31 0.40
C THR A 196 -11.28 -16.07 -0.49
N THR A 197 -10.30 -15.99 -1.39
CA THR A 197 -10.23 -14.91 -2.39
C THR A 197 -11.45 -14.92 -3.31
N GLU A 198 -11.83 -16.08 -3.83
CA GLU A 198 -12.96 -16.25 -4.76
C GLU A 198 -14.27 -15.83 -4.10
N GLU A 199 -14.56 -16.34 -2.89
CA GLU A 199 -15.74 -15.98 -2.11
C GLU A 199 -15.77 -14.48 -1.82
N PHE A 200 -14.65 -13.90 -1.38
CA PHE A 200 -14.54 -12.46 -1.14
C PHE A 200 -14.82 -11.65 -2.42
N ARG A 201 -14.22 -12.03 -3.55
CA ARG A 201 -14.41 -11.29 -4.81
C ARG A 201 -15.82 -11.43 -5.36
N GLU A 202 -16.43 -12.60 -5.23
CA GLU A 202 -17.83 -12.82 -5.59
C GLU A 202 -18.76 -11.97 -4.72
N GLU A 203 -18.55 -11.95 -3.40
CA GLU A 203 -19.33 -11.15 -2.46
C GLU A 203 -19.29 -9.65 -2.78
N TYR A 204 -18.12 -9.12 -3.15
CA TYR A 204 -17.93 -7.70 -3.42
C TYR A 204 -17.97 -7.34 -4.92
N ALA A 205 -18.37 -8.28 -5.79
CA ALA A 205 -18.37 -8.11 -7.25
C ALA A 205 -17.03 -7.58 -7.80
N LEU A 206 -15.92 -7.98 -7.17
CA LEU A 206 -14.58 -7.58 -7.60
C LEU A 206 -14.17 -8.42 -8.81
N PRO A 207 -13.63 -7.81 -9.87
CA PRO A 207 -13.17 -8.56 -11.03
C PRO A 207 -12.09 -9.56 -10.61
N GLY A 208 -12.18 -10.77 -11.18
CA GLY A 208 -11.17 -11.81 -10.99
C GLY A 208 -9.77 -11.34 -11.40
N SER A 209 -8.75 -11.91 -10.76
CA SER A 209 -7.36 -11.52 -11.00
C SER A 209 -6.88 -11.83 -12.40
N ASP A 210 -7.31 -12.97 -12.89
CA ASP A 210 -6.77 -13.58 -14.08
C ASP A 210 -7.54 -13.10 -15.32
N THR A 211 -8.64 -12.37 -15.11
CA THR A 211 -9.44 -11.75 -16.16
C THR A 211 -8.92 -10.37 -16.58
N ILE A 212 -7.84 -9.85 -15.98
CA ILE A 212 -7.24 -8.54 -16.32
C ILE A 212 -6.22 -8.63 -17.48
N GLU A 213 -5.75 -9.82 -17.87
CA GLU A 213 -4.92 -9.99 -19.08
C GLU A 213 -5.47 -9.31 -20.37
N PRO A 214 -6.78 -9.36 -20.68
CA PRO A 214 -7.34 -8.62 -21.81
C PRO A 214 -7.27 -7.09 -21.67
N VAL A 215 -7.12 -6.53 -20.46
CA VAL A 215 -7.01 -5.07 -20.25
C VAL A 215 -5.63 -4.55 -20.67
N ASN A 216 -4.56 -5.30 -20.42
CA ASN A 216 -3.21 -4.92 -20.86
C ASN A 216 -3.05 -4.89 -22.39
N THR A 217 -3.82 -5.72 -23.10
CA THR A 217 -3.83 -5.71 -24.58
C THR A 217 -4.76 -4.63 -25.14
N ALA A 218 -5.84 -4.27 -24.44
CA ALA A 218 -6.75 -3.17 -24.80
C ALA A 218 -6.14 -1.78 -24.53
N ILE A 219 -5.44 -1.57 -23.41
CA ILE A 219 -4.75 -0.29 -23.09
C ILE A 219 -3.72 0.09 -24.17
N LYS A 220 -3.08 -0.91 -24.80
CA LYS A 220 -2.13 -0.67 -25.90
C LYS A 220 -2.79 -0.19 -27.19
N ARG A 221 -4.11 -0.37 -27.34
CA ARG A 221 -4.84 -0.12 -28.60
C ARG A 221 -5.67 1.15 -28.58
N ASP A 222 -6.34 1.45 -27.47
CA ASP A 222 -7.30 2.55 -27.40
C ASP A 222 -6.89 3.55 -26.31
N GLY A 223 -6.38 4.70 -26.74
CA GLY A 223 -5.77 5.75 -25.89
C GLY A 223 -6.69 6.46 -24.88
N ALA A 224 -7.88 5.94 -24.60
CA ALA A 224 -8.75 6.40 -23.52
C ALA A 224 -9.69 5.26 -23.10
N ASN A 225 -9.42 4.60 -21.97
CA ASN A 225 -10.33 3.63 -21.36
C ASN A 225 -10.26 3.75 -19.84
N SER A 226 -11.28 4.35 -19.23
CA SER A 226 -11.57 4.21 -17.80
C SER A 226 -12.40 2.94 -17.59
N VAL A 227 -12.18 2.24 -16.47
CA VAL A 227 -13.02 1.13 -16.04
C VAL A 227 -13.93 1.66 -14.94
N THR A 228 -15.23 1.67 -15.20
CA THR A 228 -16.21 1.96 -14.13
C THR A 228 -16.32 0.72 -13.28
N VAL A 229 -16.00 0.86 -11.99
CA VAL A 229 -16.21 -0.21 -11.01
C VAL A 229 -17.35 0.26 -10.12
N ALA A 230 -18.45 -0.49 -10.12
CA ALA A 230 -19.45 -0.33 -9.07
C ALA A 230 -18.78 -0.79 -7.78
N VAL A 231 -18.46 0.15 -6.90
CA VAL A 231 -17.90 -0.19 -5.60
C VAL A 231 -19.08 -0.50 -4.71
N GLY A 232 -19.34 -1.79 -4.47
CA GLY A 232 -20.21 -2.17 -3.37
C GLY A 232 -19.65 -1.56 -2.08
N VAL A 233 -20.38 -0.62 -1.48
CA VAL A 233 -19.98 -0.04 -0.20
C VAL A 233 -19.77 -1.17 0.78
N PHE A 234 -18.65 -1.16 1.50
CA PHE A 234 -18.38 -2.05 2.62
C PHE A 234 -19.43 -1.83 3.72
N SER A 235 -20.64 -2.37 3.52
CA SER A 235 -21.75 -2.33 4.46
C SER A 235 -21.78 -3.63 5.26
N LYS A 236 -20.63 -4.03 5.84
CA LYS A 236 -20.63 -4.98 6.94
C LYS A 236 -20.33 -4.23 8.24
N LYS A 237 -21.24 -4.42 9.20
CA LYS A 237 -21.06 -4.00 10.59
C LYS A 237 -19.71 -4.56 11.09
N PRO A 238 -18.93 -3.77 11.85
CA PRO A 238 -17.66 -4.24 12.39
C PRO A 238 -17.91 -5.43 13.31
N CYS A 239 -17.33 -6.60 12.99
CA CYS A 239 -17.33 -7.77 13.88
C CYS A 239 -16.47 -7.56 15.13
N CYS A 240 -15.75 -6.44 15.25
CA CYS A 240 -15.12 -6.02 16.50
C CYS A 240 -15.18 -4.49 16.62
N GLY A 241 -15.81 -4.01 17.69
CA GLY A 241 -16.20 -2.61 17.83
C GLY A 241 -15.02 -1.65 17.83
N THR A 242 -14.93 -0.80 16.79
CA THR A 242 -14.66 0.65 16.85
C THR A 242 -14.43 1.23 15.45
N TYR A 243 -15.35 1.02 14.50
CA TYR A 243 -15.51 1.95 13.37
C TYR A 243 -16.64 2.92 13.68
N SER A 244 -16.33 3.93 14.49
CA SER A 244 -17.19 5.10 14.70
C SER A 244 -16.33 6.34 14.54
N ARG A 245 -16.03 6.67 13.27
CA ARG A 245 -15.74 8.01 12.73
C ARG A 245 -15.16 7.85 11.32
N VAL A 246 -16.03 7.60 10.34
CA VAL A 246 -15.81 8.22 9.03
C VAL A 246 -16.52 9.56 9.11
N ILE A 247 -15.72 10.61 9.25
CA ILE A 247 -16.18 11.99 9.22
C ILE A 247 -16.56 12.27 7.77
N MET A 248 -17.87 12.31 7.49
CA MET A 248 -18.37 13.11 6.39
C MET A 248 -18.09 14.58 6.74
N LYS A 249 -17.35 15.25 5.87
CA LYS A 249 -17.38 16.71 5.74
C LYS A 249 -17.88 17.02 4.34
#